data_AF-A0A0L0J2P0-F1
#
_entry.id   AF-A0A0L0J2P0-F1
#
_cell.length_a   1.000
_cell.length_b   1.000
_cell.length_c   1.000
_cell.angle_alpha   90.00
_cell.angle_beta   90.00
_cell.angle_gamma   90.00
#
_symmetry.space_group_name_H-M   'P 1'
#
loop_
_entity.id
_entity.type
_entity.pdbx_description
1 polymer ?
#
loop_
_entity_poly.entity_id
_entity_poly.type
_entity_poly.pdbx_seq_one_letter_code
_entity_poly.pdbx_strand_id
1 'polypeptide(L)'
;MTNDEFSEMSADVQYLEDDDIRRAALGFIQDAWSEAIACGVDTDAVAHAAMFTALADLVSTYGEDAVAKLAEGLPERILRGDYSVNRVLQ
;
A
#
# COMPACT_ATOMS: atom_id res chain seq x y z
N MET A 1 -18.87 -0.57 33.88
CA MET A 1 -18.06 -0.69 32.67
C MET A 1 -18.39 -2.04 32.10
N THR A 2 -19.23 -2.05 31.07
CA THR A 2 -19.73 -3.28 30.45
C THR A 2 -18.59 -3.94 29.68
N ASN A 3 -18.60 -5.27 29.57
CA ASN A 3 -17.57 -6.02 28.83
C ASN A 3 -17.46 -5.58 27.35
N ASP A 4 -18.46 -4.88 26.82
CA ASP A 4 -18.48 -4.25 25.49
C ASP A 4 -17.60 -2.99 25.38
N GLU A 5 -17.57 -2.09 26.37
CA GLU A 5 -16.78 -0.83 26.29
C GLU A 5 -15.27 -1.09 26.28
N PHE A 6 -14.82 -2.18 26.91
CA PHE A 6 -13.41 -2.59 26.91
C PHE A 6 -12.99 -3.23 25.58
N SER A 7 -13.94 -3.90 24.90
CA SER A 7 -13.71 -4.50 23.57
C SER A 7 -13.62 -3.42 22.49
N GLU A 8 -14.50 -2.41 22.51
CA GLU A 8 -14.45 -1.28 21.57
C GLU A 8 -13.16 -0.47 21.73
N MET A 9 -12.77 -0.15 22.97
CA MET A 9 -11.51 0.56 23.25
C MET A 9 -10.27 -0.22 22.74
N SER A 10 -10.28 -1.55 22.85
CA SER A 10 -9.16 -2.38 22.37
C SER A 10 -9.07 -2.43 20.85
N ALA A 11 -10.21 -2.43 20.14
CA ALA A 11 -10.24 -2.39 18.69
C ALA A 11 -9.77 -1.03 18.16
N ASP A 12 -10.22 0.07 18.76
CA ASP A 12 -9.80 1.42 18.39
C ASP A 12 -8.28 1.61 18.55
N VAL A 13 -7.70 1.08 19.64
CA VAL A 13 -6.24 1.10 19.85
C VAL A 13 -5.51 0.28 18.79
N GLN A 14 -6.03 -0.91 18.42
CA GLN A 14 -5.41 -1.75 17.39
C GLN A 14 -5.49 -1.13 15.99
N TYR A 15 -6.60 -0.46 15.64
CA TYR A 15 -6.72 0.29 14.38
C TYR A 15 -5.75 1.47 14.31
N LEU A 16 -5.57 2.20 15.40
CA LEU A 16 -4.59 3.29 15.48
C LEU A 16 -3.16 2.77 15.30
N GLU A 17 -2.82 1.65 15.93
CA GLU A 17 -1.51 1.00 15.75
C GLU A 17 -1.30 0.53 14.30
N ASP A 18 -2.31 -0.07 13.67
CA ASP A 18 -2.23 -0.52 12.26
C ASP A 18 -2.05 0.65 11.29
N ASP A 19 -2.73 1.78 11.54
CA ASP A 19 -2.58 3.00 10.75
C ASP A 19 -1.20 3.63 10.91
N ASP A 20 -0.68 3.66 12.14
CA ASP A 20 0.67 4.15 12.43
C ASP A 20 1.75 3.27 11.78
N ILE A 21 1.58 1.94 11.82
CA ILE A 21 2.46 0.99 11.13
C ILE A 21 2.42 1.22 9.61
N ARG A 22 1.23 1.38 9.03
CA ARG A 22 1.08 1.64 7.59
C ARG A 22 1.71 2.97 7.19
N ARG A 23 1.57 4.01 8.03
CA ARG A 23 2.18 5.32 7.83
C ARG A 23 3.70 5.24 7.86
N ALA A 24 4.25 4.50 8.83
CA ALA A 24 5.69 4.28 8.94
C ALA A 24 6.23 3.49 7.73
N ALA A 25 5.56 2.41 7.33
CA ALA A 25 5.93 1.62 6.15
C ALA A 25 5.95 2.47 4.88
N LEU A 26 4.96 3.36 4.70
CA LEU A 26 4.93 4.29 3.58
C LEU A 26 6.12 5.26 3.61
N GLY A 27 6.50 5.75 4.79
CA GLY A 27 7.69 6.59 4.97
C GLY A 27 8.96 5.90 4.49
N PHE A 28 9.18 4.64 4.89
CA PHE A 28 10.35 3.88 4.43
C PHE A 28 10.38 3.71 2.90
N ILE A 29 9.22 3.47 2.27
CA ILE A 29 9.13 3.37 0.82
C ILE A 29 9.43 4.72 0.15
N GLN A 30 8.93 5.83 0.70
CA GLN A 30 9.20 7.18 0.19
C GLN A 30 10.67 7.58 0.29
N ASP A 31 11.33 7.20 1.38
CA ASP A 31 12.75 7.45 1.59
C ASP A 31 13.58 6.64 0.58
N ALA A 32 13.31 5.33 0.45
CA ALA A 32 13.97 4.47 -0.53
C ALA A 32 13.75 4.96 -1.98
N TRP A 33 12.56 5.49 -2.27
CA TRP A 33 12.24 6.09 -3.55
C TRP A 33 13.08 7.35 -3.82
N SER A 34 13.17 8.23 -2.83
CA SER A 34 13.94 9.47 -2.93
C SER A 34 15.43 9.19 -3.11
N GLU A 35 15.96 8.17 -2.43
CA GLU A 35 17.34 7.71 -2.58
C GLU A 35 17.61 7.15 -3.97
N ALA A 36 16.70 6.33 -4.52
CA ALA A 36 16.85 5.80 -5.88
C ALA A 36 16.94 6.91 -6.93
N ILE A 37 16.09 7.94 -6.81
CA ILE A 37 16.14 9.13 -7.68
C ILE A 37 17.46 9.89 -7.50
N ALA A 38 17.93 10.07 -6.25
CA ALA A 38 19.19 10.76 -5.97
C ALA A 38 20.40 10.05 -6.59
N CYS A 39 20.36 8.72 -6.69
CA CYS A 39 21.35 7.90 -7.38
C CYS A 39 21.24 7.94 -8.92
N GLY A 40 20.25 8.67 -9.47
CA GLY A 40 20.03 8.81 -10.92
C GLY A 40 19.28 7.64 -11.55
N VAL A 41 18.57 6.83 -10.77
CA VAL A 41 17.70 5.77 -11.30
C VAL A 41 16.43 6.40 -11.87
N ASP A 42 16.02 5.91 -13.04
CA ASP A 42 14.77 6.33 -13.67
C ASP A 42 13.56 5.97 -12.79
N THR A 43 12.68 6.93 -12.54
CA THR A 43 11.48 6.75 -11.73
C THR A 43 10.56 5.66 -12.27
N ASP A 44 10.50 5.50 -13.60
CA ASP A 44 9.67 4.46 -14.21
C ASP A 44 10.26 3.07 -13.90
N ALA A 45 11.58 2.95 -13.92
CA ALA A 45 12.27 1.71 -13.54
C ALA A 45 12.06 1.38 -12.05
N VAL A 46 12.12 2.39 -11.16
CA VAL A 46 11.85 2.21 -9.72
C VAL A 46 10.40 1.76 -9.50
N ALA A 47 9.44 2.34 -10.22
CA ALA A 47 8.03 1.96 -10.14
C ALA A 47 7.80 0.49 -10.53
N HIS A 48 8.37 0.08 -11.65
CA HIS A 48 8.27 -1.31 -12.10
C HIS A 48 8.91 -2.29 -11.11
N ALA A 49 10.10 -1.95 -10.57
CA ALA A 49 10.77 -2.76 -9.57
C ALA A 49 9.94 -2.87 -8.27
N ALA A 50 9.38 -1.76 -7.78
CA ALA A 50 8.55 -1.75 -6.58
C ALA A 50 7.28 -2.58 -6.76
N MET A 51 6.62 -2.48 -7.91
CA MET A 51 5.44 -3.28 -8.23
C MET A 51 5.77 -4.78 -8.29
N PHE A 52 6.89 -5.14 -8.91
CA PHE A 52 7.33 -6.53 -8.94
C PHE A 52 7.61 -7.07 -7.53
N THR A 53 8.38 -6.34 -6.73
CA THR A 53 8.71 -6.74 -5.35
C THR A 53 7.46 -6.91 -4.51
N ALA A 54 6.51 -5.96 -4.58
CA ALA A 54 5.26 -6.04 -3.83
C ALA A 54 4.42 -7.26 -4.25
N LEU A 55 4.26 -7.49 -5.56
CA LEU A 55 3.50 -8.65 -6.04
C LEU A 55 4.17 -9.97 -5.70
N ALA A 56 5.50 -10.06 -5.81
CA ALA A 56 6.25 -11.27 -5.46
C ALA A 56 6.11 -11.63 -3.98
N ASP A 57 6.17 -10.63 -3.09
CA ASP A 57 6.01 -10.85 -1.65
C ASP A 57 4.58 -11.28 -1.28
N LEU A 58 3.58 -10.66 -1.91
CA LEU A 58 2.18 -11.08 -1.79
C LEU A 58 1.97 -12.51 -2.30
N VAL A 59 2.57 -12.89 -3.43
CA VAL A 59 2.46 -14.26 -3.98
C VAL A 59 3.15 -15.26 -3.07
N SER A 60 4.30 -14.92 -2.51
CA SER A 60 5.02 -15.75 -1.53
C SER A 60 4.18 -16.00 -0.27
N THR A 61 3.45 -14.99 0.19
CA THR A 61 2.66 -15.05 1.43
C THR A 61 1.29 -15.71 1.24
N TYR A 62 0.60 -15.40 0.14
CA TYR A 62 -0.82 -15.75 -0.06
C TYR A 62 -1.09 -16.70 -1.24
N GLY A 63 -0.10 -16.95 -2.10
CA GLY A 63 -0.22 -17.77 -3.30
C GLY A 63 -0.69 -17.01 -4.54
N GLU A 64 -0.41 -17.59 -5.71
CA GLU A 64 -0.66 -16.98 -7.02
C GLU A 64 -2.14 -16.68 -7.27
N ASP A 65 -3.04 -17.62 -6.97
CA ASP A 65 -4.49 -17.46 -7.20
C ASP A 65 -5.10 -16.32 -6.37
N ALA A 66 -4.65 -16.17 -5.10
CA ALA A 66 -5.14 -15.12 -4.22
C ALA A 66 -4.73 -13.73 -4.71
N VAL A 67 -3.47 -13.59 -5.16
CA VAL A 67 -2.94 -12.33 -5.69
C VAL A 67 -3.51 -12.00 -7.06
N ALA A 68 -3.72 -13.00 -7.92
CA ALA A 68 -4.40 -12.82 -9.20
C ALA A 68 -5.80 -12.23 -8.98
N LYS A 69 -6.57 -12.80 -8.05
CA LYS A 69 -7.91 -12.30 -7.68
C LYS A 69 -7.86 -10.88 -7.08
N LEU A 70 -6.86 -10.58 -6.26
CA LEU A 70 -6.64 -9.22 -5.76
C LEU A 70 -6.40 -8.21 -6.91
N ALA A 71 -5.66 -8.63 -7.94
CA ALA A 71 -5.27 -7.79 -9.06
C ALA A 71 -6.39 -7.53 -10.09
N GLU A 72 -7.45 -8.36 -10.13
CA GLU A 72 -8.56 -8.22 -11.08
C GLU A 72 -9.20 -6.82 -11.07
N GLY A 73 -9.27 -6.16 -9.90
CA GLY A 73 -9.85 -4.82 -9.76
C GLY A 73 -8.88 -3.67 -10.09
N LEU A 74 -7.59 -3.92 -10.29
CA LEU A 74 -6.60 -2.87 -10.52
C LEU A 74 -6.85 -2.06 -11.80
N PRO A 75 -7.13 -2.67 -12.97
CA PRO A 75 -7.38 -1.91 -14.19
C PRO A 75 -8.54 -0.93 -14.04
N GLU A 76 -9.64 -1.37 -13.40
CA GLU A 76 -10.80 -0.52 -13.17
C GLU A 76 -10.46 0.68 -12.29
N ARG A 77 -9.72 0.46 -11.19
CA ARG A 77 -9.29 1.53 -10.27
C ARG A 77 -8.33 2.51 -10.93
N ILE A 78 -7.43 2.03 -11.78
CA ILE A 78 -6.52 2.88 -12.59
C ILE A 78 -7.33 3.74 -13.56
N LEU A 79 -8.29 3.17 -14.28
CA LEU A 79 -9.13 3.92 -15.23
C LEU A 79 -10.07 4.89 -14.53
N ARG A 80 -10.60 4.52 -13.37
CA ARG A 80 -11.34 5.42 -12.48
C ARG A 80 -10.45 6.53 -11.97
N GLY A 81 -9.13 6.32 -11.96
CA GLY A 81 -8.03 7.21 -11.60
C GLY A 81 -7.92 7.44 -10.10
N ASP A 82 -8.11 6.37 -9.33
CA ASP A 82 -7.85 6.31 -7.88
C ASP A 82 -6.38 6.59 -7.55
N TYR A 83 -5.48 6.35 -8.51
CA TYR A 83 -4.03 6.54 -8.39
C TYR A 83 -3.53 7.82 -9.06
N SER A 84 -4.42 8.61 -9.65
CA SER A 84 -4.07 9.89 -10.28
C SER A 84 -3.99 10.99 -9.22
N VAL A 85 -2.78 11.25 -8.73
CA VAL A 85 -2.52 12.21 -7.63
C VAL A 85 -2.82 13.67 -8.01
N ASN A 86 -2.96 13.98 -9.31
CA ASN A 86 -3.28 15.31 -9.86
C ASN A 86 -4.69 15.40 -10.48
N ARG A 87 -5.71 14.73 -9.93
CA ARG A 87 -7.08 14.97 -10.39
C ARG A 87 -7.56 16.34 -9.91
N VAL A 88 -7.52 17.33 -10.80
CA VAL A 88 -8.36 18.53 -10.66
C VAL A 88 -9.80 18.05 -10.89
N LEU A 89 -10.67 18.19 -9.88
CA LEU A 89 -12.10 17.92 -10.02
C LEU A 89 -12.61 18.61 -11.31
N GLN A 90 -13.09 17.83 -12.26
CA GLN A 90 -13.81 18.34 -13.44
C GLN A 90 -15.29 18.48 -13.12
#